data_AF-A0A413N1U1-F1
#
_entry.id   AF-A0A413N1U1-F1
#
_cell.length_a   1.000
_cell.length_b   1.000
_cell.length_c   1.000
_cell.angle_alpha   90.00
_cell.angle_beta   90.00
_cell.angle_gamma   90.00
#
_symmetry.space_group_name_H-M   'P 1'
#
loop_
_entity.id
_entity.type
_entity.pdbx_description
1 polymer ?
#
loop_
_entity_poly.entity_id
_entity_poly.type
_entity_poly.pdbx_seq_one_letter_code
_entity_poly.pdbx_strand_id
1 'polypeptide(L)'
;MNRIDFKINSLISYILQILVICSILCVLPVFQEILSVRLSERILALIGFCTCSIFFCRYHSLLDKVGWVYCISLLVISIVHTDMVTVENTFMSSVRWLNIFLLILLYKNLNLNTRWLLYFAFVFYITECGICIIEKLGKFYVIDYSMADSMQATNAKAYQYTFMDFRSRGLLLHPLYNANVISIFMGYILVSSRLKRYFQIILLLLGLFAVWSCNSRGCIAVWLLILTYRLFFYKQNVWKVLIALFFLYMIIPNVIVLVQQSGLLGRFNFDFSDSSSETRLTAFELFFIYPWKTEDIVYGLGDWIYYPFTEIRLENGFLLNLSYWGWIVGSIKSFAEIYLTYNCLSFYSFNDKIIIMLAIWGVASLNNNMTYIMLLSFFLLANIFLNTENHCGMKIKNIFFLFKK
;
A
#
# COMPACT_ATOMS: atom_id res chain seq x y z
N MET A 1 -4.80 38.97 3.21
CA MET A 1 -4.01 37.90 3.86
C MET A 1 -2.73 38.55 4.36
N ASN A 2 -2.56 38.71 5.68
CA ASN A 2 -1.47 39.52 6.23
C ASN A 2 -0.12 38.81 6.03
N ARG A 3 0.96 39.59 5.92
CA ARG A 3 2.34 39.09 5.69
C ARG A 3 2.82 38.13 6.79
N ILE A 4 2.23 38.23 7.98
CA ILE A 4 2.46 37.34 9.14
C ILE A 4 1.75 35.99 8.94
N ASP A 5 0.49 35.98 8.52
CA ASP A 5 -0.27 34.76 8.23
C ASP A 5 0.40 33.93 7.11
N PHE A 6 0.97 34.62 6.11
CA PHE A 6 1.70 33.98 5.03
C PHE A 6 3.00 33.29 5.51
N LYS A 7 3.78 33.95 6.39
CA LYS A 7 5.00 33.35 6.95
C LYS A 7 4.71 32.16 7.86
N ILE A 8 3.66 32.24 8.68
CA ILE A 8 3.22 31.15 9.56
C ILE A 8 2.78 29.92 8.72
N ASN A 9 2.02 30.14 7.65
CA ASN A 9 1.61 29.05 6.75
C ASN A 9 2.79 28.41 6.02
N SER A 10 3.81 29.19 5.65
CA SER A 10 5.03 28.63 5.05
C SER A 10 5.82 27.77 6.03
N LEU A 11 5.98 28.19 7.29
CA LEU A 11 6.72 27.42 8.29
C LEU A 11 6.01 26.10 8.63
N ILE A 12 4.69 26.15 8.85
CA ILE A 12 3.85 24.97 9.10
C ILE A 12 3.97 23.98 7.94
N SER A 13 3.95 24.47 6.70
CA SER A 13 4.11 23.62 5.53
C SER A 13 5.47 22.93 5.45
N TYR A 14 6.56 23.55 5.91
CA TYR A 14 7.86 22.88 5.99
C TYR A 14 7.90 21.84 7.11
N ILE A 15 7.37 22.17 8.29
CA ILE A 15 7.28 21.23 9.42
C ILE A 15 6.48 19.98 9.01
N LEU A 16 5.31 20.16 8.40
CA LEU A 16 4.49 19.04 7.95
C LEU A 16 5.17 18.20 6.86
N GLN A 17 6.01 18.78 5.99
CA GLN A 17 6.78 18.00 5.01
C GLN A 17 7.83 17.13 5.71
N ILE A 18 8.52 17.70 6.71
CA ILE A 18 9.50 16.95 7.51
C ILE A 18 8.80 15.81 8.25
N LEU A 19 7.65 16.07 8.89
CA LEU A 19 6.90 15.03 9.60
C LEU A 19 6.47 13.89 8.66
N VAL A 20 6.02 14.18 7.43
CA VAL A 20 5.69 13.15 6.44
C VAL A 20 6.92 12.36 6.02
N ILE A 21 8.02 13.03 5.64
CA ILE A 21 9.25 12.35 5.20
C ILE A 21 9.78 11.45 6.32
N CYS A 22 9.92 11.97 7.54
CA CYS A 22 10.38 11.20 8.68
C CYS A 22 9.43 10.04 9.01
N SER A 23 8.10 10.25 8.91
CA SER A 23 7.13 9.16 9.10
C SER A 23 7.34 8.03 8.09
N ILE A 24 7.50 8.36 6.80
CA ILE A 24 7.72 7.37 5.75
C ILE A 24 9.06 6.67 5.94
N LEU A 25 10.13 7.40 6.24
CA LEU A 25 11.45 6.81 6.53
C LEU A 25 11.38 5.84 7.71
N CYS A 26 10.69 6.19 8.81
CA CYS A 26 10.57 5.29 9.95
C CYS A 26 9.74 4.02 9.67
N VAL A 27 8.88 4.06 8.65
CA VAL A 27 8.11 2.89 8.19
C VAL A 27 8.89 2.06 7.18
N LEU A 28 9.93 2.61 6.53
CA LEU A 28 10.77 1.88 5.58
C LEU A 28 11.60 0.80 6.29
N PRO A 29 11.41 -0.48 5.94
CA PRO A 29 12.19 -1.58 6.50
C PRO A 29 13.71 -1.42 6.34
N VAL A 30 14.21 -0.94 5.20
CA VAL A 30 15.66 -0.66 5.05
C VAL A 30 16.18 0.33 6.09
N PHE A 31 15.38 1.33 6.47
CA PHE A 31 15.77 2.31 7.47
C PHE A 31 15.67 1.73 8.88
N GLN A 32 14.69 0.85 9.13
CA GLN A 32 14.57 0.09 10.37
C GLN A 32 15.77 -0.86 10.56
N GLU A 33 16.31 -1.45 9.49
CA GLU A 33 17.54 -2.26 9.57
C GLU A 33 18.74 -1.40 10.02
N ILE A 34 18.88 -0.18 9.47
CA ILE A 34 20.00 0.73 9.80
C ILE A 34 19.93 1.26 11.24
N LEU A 35 18.75 1.60 11.74
CA LEU A 35 18.56 2.23 13.06
C LEU A 35 18.17 1.28 14.18
N SER A 36 17.75 0.05 13.87
CA SER A 36 16.89 -0.85 14.64
C SER A 36 15.39 -0.54 14.57
N VAL A 37 14.58 -1.60 14.46
CA VAL A 37 13.11 -1.56 14.44
C VAL A 37 12.57 -0.78 15.64
N ARG A 38 13.04 -1.13 16.85
CA ARG A 38 12.56 -0.53 18.11
C ARG A 38 12.80 0.98 18.19
N LEU A 39 13.94 1.45 17.71
CA LEU A 39 14.24 2.89 17.69
C LEU A 39 13.35 3.61 16.66
N SER A 40 13.21 3.03 15.47
CA SER A 40 12.36 3.58 14.42
C SER A 40 10.89 3.71 14.86
N GLU A 41 10.35 2.70 15.53
CA GLU A 41 8.99 2.72 16.06
C GLU A 41 8.78 3.80 17.13
N ARG A 42 9.77 4.01 18.01
CA ARG A 42 9.72 5.08 19.02
C ARG A 42 9.75 6.47 18.39
N ILE A 43 10.59 6.67 17.38
CA ILE A 43 10.65 7.93 16.62
C ILE A 43 9.30 8.17 15.93
N LEU A 44 8.74 7.14 15.28
CA LEU A 44 7.46 7.24 14.60
C LEU A 44 6.30 7.53 15.57
N ALA A 45 6.31 6.93 16.77
CA ALA A 45 5.35 7.25 17.82
C ALA A 45 5.47 8.71 18.27
N LEU A 46 6.69 9.21 18.51
CA LEU A 46 6.93 10.61 18.88
C LEU A 46 6.41 11.57 17.80
N ILE A 47 6.74 11.29 16.53
CA ILE A 47 6.21 12.04 15.38
C ILE A 47 4.68 11.99 15.37
N GLY A 48 4.10 10.82 15.62
CA GLY A 48 2.66 10.64 15.69
C GLY A 48 2.01 11.46 16.80
N PHE A 49 2.59 11.51 18.00
CA PHE A 49 2.12 12.41 19.06
C PHE A 49 2.16 13.87 18.62
N CYS A 50 3.26 14.33 18.03
CA CYS A 50 3.37 15.71 17.54
C CYS A 50 2.29 16.03 16.49
N THR A 51 2.09 15.15 15.50
CA THR A 51 1.05 15.31 14.48
C THR A 51 -0.34 15.35 15.09
N CYS A 52 -0.66 14.39 15.97
CA CYS A 52 -1.95 14.32 16.65
C CYS A 52 -2.22 15.58 17.47
N SER A 53 -1.25 16.04 18.27
CA SER A 53 -1.38 17.27 19.06
C SER A 53 -1.63 18.50 18.17
N ILE A 54 -0.82 18.70 17.13
CA ILE A 54 -1.01 19.82 16.18
C ILE A 54 -2.40 19.75 15.54
N PHE A 55 -2.82 18.56 15.12
CA PHE A 55 -4.10 18.36 14.45
C PHE A 55 -5.27 18.65 15.38
N PHE A 56 -5.35 18.03 16.56
CA PHE A 56 -6.50 18.19 17.44
C PHE A 56 -6.57 19.59 18.04
N CYS A 57 -5.43 20.24 18.33
CA CYS A 57 -5.43 21.60 18.85
C CYS A 57 -5.89 22.65 17.83
N ARG A 58 -5.63 22.46 16.52
CA ARG A 58 -5.84 23.51 15.51
C ARG A 58 -6.77 23.15 14.35
N TYR A 59 -6.85 21.88 14.00
CA TYR A 59 -7.44 21.38 12.76
C TYR A 59 -8.51 20.31 12.97
N HIS A 60 -9.00 20.11 14.21
CA HIS A 60 -10.04 19.11 14.51
C HIS A 60 -11.32 19.29 13.68
N SER A 61 -11.64 20.53 13.27
CA SER A 61 -12.79 20.84 12.41
C SER A 61 -12.70 20.25 11.00
N LEU A 62 -11.52 19.76 10.58
CA LEU A 62 -11.33 19.06 9.31
C LEU A 62 -11.82 17.61 9.34
N LEU A 63 -12.12 17.04 10.52
CA LEU A 63 -12.66 15.69 10.66
C LEU A 63 -14.16 15.68 10.34
N ASP A 64 -14.54 14.88 9.36
CA ASP A 64 -15.94 14.54 9.13
C ASP A 64 -16.41 13.44 10.10
N LYS A 65 -17.69 13.07 10.04
CA LYS A 65 -18.29 12.06 10.93
C LYS A 65 -17.52 10.73 10.88
N VAL A 66 -17.10 10.31 9.68
CA VAL A 66 -16.35 9.05 9.49
C VAL A 66 -14.96 9.16 10.12
N GLY A 67 -14.28 10.29 9.94
CA GLY A 67 -12.99 10.55 10.58
C GLY A 67 -13.06 10.55 12.11
N TRP A 68 -14.12 11.13 12.69
CA TRP A 68 -14.33 11.07 14.14
C TRP A 68 -14.55 9.64 14.63
N VAL A 69 -15.39 8.86 13.94
CA VAL A 69 -15.64 7.45 14.28
C VAL A 69 -14.35 6.64 14.20
N TYR A 70 -13.51 6.87 13.18
CA TYR A 70 -12.20 6.23 13.06
C TYR A 70 -11.28 6.55 14.24
N CYS A 71 -11.13 7.84 14.57
CA CYS A 71 -10.27 8.28 15.67
C CYS A 71 -10.71 7.73 17.02
N ILE A 72 -12.02 7.77 17.31
CA ILE A 72 -12.58 7.24 18.56
C ILE A 72 -12.39 5.72 18.63
N SER A 73 -12.63 5.00 17.52
CA SER A 73 -12.50 3.55 17.50
C SER A 73 -11.07 3.10 17.81
N LEU A 74 -10.06 3.75 17.21
CA LEU A 74 -8.65 3.46 17.50
C LEU A 74 -8.27 3.81 18.95
N LEU A 75 -8.85 4.87 19.52
CA LEU A 75 -8.61 5.22 20.91
C LEU A 75 -9.23 4.20 21.87
N VAL A 76 -10.49 3.82 21.64
CA VAL A 76 -11.22 2.84 22.48
C VAL A 76 -10.51 1.49 22.47
N ILE A 77 -10.14 0.97 21.29
CA ILE A 77 -9.45 -0.32 21.20
C ILE A 77 -8.07 -0.30 21.86
N SER A 78 -7.38 0.84 21.82
CA SER A 78 -6.10 1.00 22.52
C SER A 78 -6.22 0.88 24.03
N ILE A 79 -7.35 1.33 24.61
CA ILE A 79 -7.64 1.19 26.03
C ILE A 79 -8.00 -0.26 26.36
N VAL A 80 -8.81 -0.92 25.54
CA VAL A 80 -9.21 -2.32 25.78
C VAL A 80 -8.01 -3.27 25.69
N HIS A 81 -7.06 -3.00 24.79
CA HIS A 81 -5.88 -3.83 24.59
C HIS A 81 -4.75 -3.59 25.60
N THR A 82 -4.86 -2.65 26.54
CA THR A 82 -3.78 -2.43 27.53
C THR A 82 -3.52 -3.65 28.39
N ASP A 83 -4.57 -4.42 28.66
CA ASP A 83 -4.53 -5.57 29.57
C ASP A 83 -4.36 -6.90 28.82
N MET A 84 -4.26 -6.84 27.48
CA MET A 84 -4.10 -8.01 26.62
C MET A 84 -2.62 -8.22 26.23
N VAL A 85 -2.20 -9.48 26.15
CA VAL A 85 -0.91 -9.84 25.54
C VAL A 85 -1.03 -9.63 24.04
N THR A 86 -0.46 -8.53 23.55
CA THR A 86 -0.52 -8.09 22.17
C THR A 86 0.84 -8.22 21.50
N VAL A 87 0.86 -8.48 20.19
CA VAL A 87 2.11 -8.58 19.40
C VAL A 87 2.85 -7.26 19.38
N GLU A 88 2.10 -6.16 19.36
CA GLU A 88 2.61 -4.80 19.41
C GLU A 88 1.83 -4.00 20.44
N ASN A 89 2.48 -3.01 21.04
CA ASN A 89 1.79 -2.06 21.92
C ASN A 89 0.66 -1.36 21.14
N THR A 90 -0.59 -1.74 21.38
CA THR A 90 -1.75 -1.26 20.62
C THR A 90 -1.90 0.24 20.67
N PHE A 91 -1.63 0.88 21.82
CA PHE A 91 -1.68 2.33 21.92
C PHE A 91 -0.68 3.00 20.98
N MET A 92 0.57 2.53 20.95
CA MET A 92 1.58 3.02 20.01
C MET A 92 1.19 2.73 18.57
N SER A 93 0.61 1.56 18.27
CA SER A 93 0.08 1.22 16.95
C SER A 93 -1.00 2.21 16.51
N SER A 94 -1.98 2.49 17.36
CA SER A 94 -3.05 3.44 17.08
C SER A 94 -2.54 4.87 16.85
N VAL A 95 -1.59 5.35 17.66
CA VAL A 95 -0.96 6.67 17.44
C VAL A 95 -0.27 6.73 16.08
N ARG A 96 0.42 5.65 15.65
CA ARG A 96 1.02 5.56 14.32
C ARG A 96 -0.06 5.63 13.23
N TRP A 97 -1.13 4.84 13.32
CA TRP A 97 -2.23 4.86 12.34
C TRP A 97 -2.94 6.22 12.27
N LEU A 98 -3.17 6.86 13.41
CA LEU A 98 -3.72 8.22 13.47
C LEU A 98 -2.78 9.23 12.79
N ASN A 99 -1.47 9.16 13.03
CA ASN A 99 -0.49 10.04 12.41
C ASN A 99 -0.68 10.12 10.89
N ILE A 100 -0.67 8.97 10.19
CA ILE A 100 -0.78 8.99 8.73
C ILE A 100 -2.15 9.43 8.24
N PHE A 101 -3.22 9.01 8.93
CA PHE A 101 -4.59 9.40 8.61
C PHE A 101 -4.79 10.92 8.69
N LEU A 102 -4.28 11.52 9.78
CA LEU A 102 -4.36 12.97 10.01
C LEU A 102 -3.46 13.74 9.04
N LEU A 103 -2.27 13.24 8.71
CA LEU A 103 -1.42 13.85 7.68
C LEU A 103 -2.13 13.87 6.32
N ILE A 104 -2.81 12.78 5.92
CA ILE A 104 -3.61 12.76 4.69
C ILE A 104 -4.69 13.86 4.70
N LEU A 105 -5.42 14.02 5.81
CA LEU A 105 -6.44 15.06 5.91
C LEU A 105 -5.86 16.49 5.85
N LEU A 106 -4.70 16.72 6.47
CA LEU A 106 -4.02 18.01 6.41
C LEU A 106 -3.61 18.34 4.98
N TYR A 107 -2.96 17.42 4.26
CA TYR A 107 -2.54 17.67 2.88
C TYR A 107 -3.72 17.74 1.90
N LYS A 108 -4.81 17.01 2.14
CA LYS A 108 -6.01 17.11 1.31
C LYS A 108 -6.65 18.50 1.38
N ASN A 109 -6.78 19.04 2.60
CA ASN A 109 -7.61 20.23 2.86
C ASN A 109 -6.80 21.54 2.94
N LEU A 110 -5.49 21.48 3.18
CA LEU A 110 -4.63 22.66 3.27
C LEU A 110 -3.79 22.83 1.99
N ASN A 111 -3.69 24.06 1.51
CA ASN A 111 -2.81 24.43 0.40
C ASN A 111 -1.35 24.53 0.87
N LEU A 112 -0.76 23.38 1.17
CA LEU A 112 0.64 23.26 1.61
C LEU A 112 1.58 23.22 0.40
N ASN A 113 2.79 23.74 0.59
CA ASN A 113 3.92 23.48 -0.28
C ASN A 113 4.31 22.00 -0.15
N THR A 114 4.53 21.35 -1.29
CA THR A 114 4.82 19.91 -1.39
C THR A 114 6.11 19.63 -2.17
N ARG A 115 6.93 20.66 -2.46
CA ARG A 115 8.11 20.57 -3.32
C ARG A 115 9.04 19.43 -2.91
N TRP A 116 9.38 19.29 -1.62
CA TRP A 116 10.31 18.26 -1.17
C TRP A 116 9.69 16.86 -1.21
N LEU A 117 8.39 16.75 -0.94
CA LEU A 117 7.66 15.50 -1.05
C LEU A 117 7.56 15.02 -2.49
N LEU A 118 7.39 15.92 -3.46
CA LEU A 118 7.39 15.60 -4.88
C LEU A 118 8.74 14.98 -5.31
N TYR A 119 9.86 15.57 -4.90
CA TYR A 119 11.19 15.02 -5.20
C TYR A 119 11.42 13.68 -4.50
N PHE A 120 11.07 13.59 -3.22
CA PHE A 120 11.20 12.36 -2.46
C PHE A 120 10.38 11.21 -3.09
N ALA A 121 9.13 11.48 -3.49
CA ALA A 121 8.27 10.52 -4.17
C ALA A 121 8.87 10.00 -5.48
N PHE A 122 9.38 10.91 -6.31
CA PHE A 122 9.97 10.55 -7.59
C PHE A 122 11.27 9.75 -7.43
N VAL A 123 12.18 10.22 -6.58
CA VAL A 123 13.45 9.53 -6.30
C VAL A 123 13.19 8.16 -5.70
N PHE A 124 12.27 8.07 -4.74
CA PHE A 124 11.87 6.79 -4.15
C PHE A 124 11.37 5.82 -5.21
N TYR A 125 10.41 6.22 -6.05
CA TYR A 125 9.84 5.33 -7.07
C TYR A 125 10.89 4.78 -8.05
N ILE A 126 11.78 5.65 -8.56
CA ILE A 126 12.84 5.24 -9.49
C ILE A 126 13.85 4.32 -8.80
N THR A 127 14.24 4.66 -7.57
CA THR A 127 15.23 3.87 -6.80
C THR A 127 14.67 2.49 -6.46
N GLU A 128 13.43 2.43 -5.96
CA GLU A 128 12.77 1.18 -5.60
C GLU A 128 12.60 0.26 -6.80
N CYS A 129 12.10 0.78 -7.92
CA CYS A 129 11.94 -0.02 -9.14
C CYS A 129 13.30 -0.48 -9.69
N GLY A 130 14.31 0.41 -9.67
CA GLY A 130 15.66 0.10 -10.12
C GLY A 130 16.32 -1.01 -9.31
N ILE A 131 16.26 -0.91 -7.97
CA ILE A 131 16.80 -1.94 -7.07
C ILE A 131 16.09 -3.28 -7.34
N CYS A 132 14.76 -3.29 -7.39
CA CYS A 132 14.01 -4.53 -7.64
C CYS A 132 14.46 -5.23 -8.94
N ILE A 133 14.63 -4.48 -10.03
CA ILE A 133 15.07 -5.03 -11.31
C ILE A 133 16.51 -5.54 -11.24
N ILE A 134 17.42 -4.76 -10.64
CA ILE A 134 18.83 -5.14 -10.48
C ILE A 134 18.95 -6.44 -9.67
N GLU A 135 18.22 -6.56 -8.56
CA GLU A 135 18.21 -7.77 -7.74
C GLU A 135 17.76 -9.00 -8.54
N LYS A 136 16.68 -8.88 -9.32
CA LYS A 136 16.15 -9.98 -10.12
C LYS A 136 17.11 -10.42 -11.22
N LEU A 137 17.72 -9.47 -11.92
CA LEU A 137 18.67 -9.76 -12.99
C LEU A 137 19.99 -10.33 -12.43
N GLY A 138 20.45 -9.81 -11.30
CA GLY A 138 21.69 -10.21 -10.66
C GLY A 138 21.58 -11.46 -9.78
N LYS A 139 20.37 -11.87 -9.36
CA LYS A 139 20.10 -12.93 -8.38
C LYS A 139 20.84 -12.72 -7.05
N PHE A 140 20.92 -11.47 -6.63
CA PHE A 140 21.48 -11.08 -5.34
C PHE A 140 20.57 -10.03 -4.70
N TYR A 141 20.68 -9.88 -3.38
CA TYR A 141 20.02 -8.79 -2.67
C TYR A 141 21.00 -7.63 -2.55
N VAL A 142 20.58 -6.43 -2.95
CA VAL A 142 21.47 -5.24 -3.00
C VAL A 142 21.96 -4.86 -1.60
N ILE A 143 21.16 -5.16 -0.59
CA ILE A 143 21.54 -5.02 0.81
C ILE A 143 21.34 -6.39 1.46
N ASP A 144 22.34 -6.81 2.23
CA ASP A 144 22.36 -8.10 2.92
C ASP A 144 21.75 -7.91 4.31
N TYR A 145 20.61 -8.55 4.54
CA TYR A 145 19.77 -8.26 5.69
C TYR A 145 19.98 -9.33 6.76
N SER A 146 20.95 -9.07 7.63
CA SER A 146 21.34 -9.98 8.72
C SER A 146 20.30 -10.11 9.84
N MET A 147 19.38 -9.14 10.00
CA MET A 147 18.37 -9.13 11.07
C MET A 147 16.95 -9.51 10.58
N ALA A 148 16.81 -9.93 9.32
CA ALA A 148 15.53 -10.31 8.70
C ALA A 148 15.05 -11.73 9.12
N ASP A 149 15.37 -12.18 10.33
CA ASP A 149 14.92 -13.47 10.89
C ASP A 149 13.38 -13.55 11.02
N SER A 150 12.68 -12.41 11.02
CA SER A 150 11.21 -12.35 10.95
C SER A 150 10.61 -12.70 9.58
N MET A 151 11.44 -12.98 8.56
CA MET A 151 11.03 -13.31 7.19
C MET A 151 11.46 -14.71 6.76
N GLN A 152 11.33 -15.69 7.66
CA GLN A 152 11.73 -17.10 7.47
C GLN A 152 11.24 -17.71 6.15
N ALA A 153 10.04 -17.35 5.68
CA ALA A 153 9.46 -17.87 4.42
C ALA A 153 10.23 -17.48 3.14
N THR A 154 11.14 -16.50 3.22
CA THR A 154 11.96 -16.02 2.09
C THR A 154 13.47 -16.22 2.31
N ASN A 155 13.87 -16.92 3.36
CA ASN A 155 15.27 -17.03 3.81
C ASN A 155 16.10 -18.12 3.13
N ALA A 156 15.59 -18.83 2.11
CA ALA A 156 16.50 -19.58 1.26
C ALA A 156 17.47 -18.60 0.57
N LYS A 157 18.74 -18.99 0.48
CA LYS A 157 19.77 -18.07 0.03
C LYS A 157 19.54 -17.72 -1.44
N ALA A 158 19.74 -16.45 -1.79
CA ALA A 158 19.48 -15.90 -3.13
C ALA A 158 20.00 -16.78 -4.29
N TYR A 159 21.20 -17.36 -4.10
CA TYR A 159 21.88 -18.20 -5.10
C TYR A 159 21.25 -19.58 -5.32
N GLN A 160 20.37 -20.04 -4.42
CA GLN A 160 19.67 -21.32 -4.54
C GLN A 160 18.39 -21.22 -5.38
N TYR A 161 17.90 -20.01 -5.65
CA TYR A 161 16.69 -19.82 -6.44
C TYR A 161 16.96 -19.90 -7.94
N THR A 162 16.02 -20.51 -8.68
CA THR A 162 16.01 -20.37 -10.13
C THR A 162 15.67 -18.94 -10.53
N PHE A 163 15.94 -18.56 -11.80
CA PHE A 163 15.58 -17.24 -12.31
C PHE A 163 14.08 -16.95 -12.14
N MET A 164 13.23 -17.98 -12.22
CA MET A 164 11.79 -17.84 -12.05
C MET A 164 11.40 -17.65 -10.57
N ASP A 165 12.09 -18.31 -9.65
CA ASP A 165 11.71 -18.34 -8.23
C ASP A 165 12.22 -17.13 -7.44
N PHE A 166 13.34 -16.54 -7.85
CA PHE A 166 13.93 -15.39 -7.14
C PHE A 166 12.93 -14.22 -7.03
N ARG A 167 12.81 -13.63 -5.84
CA ARG A 167 11.92 -12.49 -5.59
C ARG A 167 12.72 -11.32 -5.02
N SER A 168 12.64 -10.18 -5.69
CA SER A 168 13.35 -8.97 -5.24
C SER A 168 12.78 -8.43 -3.93
N ARG A 169 13.67 -8.01 -3.03
CA ARG A 169 13.38 -7.49 -1.69
C ARG A 169 13.37 -5.97 -1.64
N GLY A 170 14.00 -5.26 -2.57
CA GLY A 170 13.86 -3.80 -2.70
C GLY A 170 14.20 -3.03 -1.42
N LEU A 171 13.71 -1.80 -1.27
CA LEU A 171 13.88 -1.04 -0.02
C LEU A 171 12.87 -1.46 1.06
N LEU A 172 11.77 -2.12 0.68
CA LEU A 172 10.73 -2.55 1.64
C LEU A 172 10.92 -3.96 2.17
N LEU A 173 12.06 -4.58 1.88
CA LEU A 173 12.48 -5.87 2.41
C LEU A 173 11.60 -7.07 2.10
N HIS A 174 10.44 -6.86 1.47
CA HIS A 174 9.44 -7.89 1.26
C HIS A 174 8.81 -7.73 -0.13
N PRO A 175 8.84 -8.77 -0.97
CA PRO A 175 8.38 -8.68 -2.35
C PRO A 175 6.92 -8.25 -2.49
N LEU A 176 6.04 -8.68 -1.57
CA LEU A 176 4.62 -8.29 -1.61
C LEU A 176 4.40 -6.83 -1.19
N TYR A 177 5.30 -6.27 -0.37
CA TYR A 177 5.25 -4.87 0.04
C TYR A 177 5.72 -3.97 -1.10
N ASN A 178 6.85 -4.32 -1.73
CA ASN A 178 7.34 -3.65 -2.94
C ASN A 178 6.29 -3.62 -4.04
N ALA A 179 5.74 -4.78 -4.39
CA ALA A 179 4.76 -4.86 -5.46
C ALA A 179 3.54 -3.97 -5.20
N ASN A 180 3.06 -3.90 -3.96
CA ASN A 180 1.94 -3.03 -3.60
C ASN A 180 2.30 -1.54 -3.64
N VAL A 181 3.43 -1.14 -3.06
CA VAL A 181 3.86 0.26 -3.10
C VAL A 181 4.10 0.73 -4.53
N ILE A 182 4.78 -0.06 -5.36
CA ILE A 182 4.99 0.23 -6.79
C ILE A 182 3.64 0.32 -7.51
N SER A 183 2.71 -0.59 -7.19
CA SER A 183 1.33 -0.57 -7.71
C SER A 183 0.61 0.75 -7.43
N ILE A 184 0.68 1.27 -6.20
CA ILE A 184 0.06 2.55 -5.83
C ILE A 184 0.57 3.67 -6.76
N PHE A 185 1.89 3.79 -6.93
CA PHE A 185 2.48 4.79 -7.83
C PHE A 185 2.05 4.59 -9.28
N MET A 186 2.11 3.36 -9.79
CA MET A 186 1.69 3.06 -11.15
C MET A 186 0.21 3.41 -11.39
N GLY A 187 -0.67 3.19 -10.41
CA GLY A 187 -2.09 3.55 -10.50
C GLY A 187 -2.27 5.04 -10.79
N TYR A 188 -1.58 5.90 -10.05
CA TYR A 188 -1.56 7.33 -10.30
C TYR A 188 -0.87 7.71 -11.61
N ILE A 189 0.25 7.07 -11.95
CA ILE A 189 0.98 7.33 -13.20
C ILE A 189 0.08 7.01 -14.41
N LEU A 190 -0.68 5.91 -14.39
CA LEU A 190 -1.55 5.46 -15.48
C LEU A 190 -2.67 6.46 -15.80
N VAL A 191 -3.22 7.10 -14.77
CA VAL A 191 -4.32 8.07 -14.93
C VAL A 191 -3.84 9.52 -14.99
N SER A 192 -2.55 9.78 -14.76
CA SER A 192 -2.01 11.14 -14.77
C SER A 192 -2.17 11.82 -16.13
N SER A 193 -2.85 12.97 -16.15
CA SER A 193 -2.96 13.86 -17.30
C SER A 193 -1.78 14.84 -17.43
N ARG A 194 -0.93 14.92 -16.39
CA ARG A 194 0.16 15.91 -16.30
C ARG A 194 1.50 15.42 -16.84
N LEU A 195 1.71 14.10 -16.82
CA LEU A 195 2.90 13.49 -17.39
C LEU A 195 2.79 13.49 -18.91
N LYS A 196 3.87 13.84 -19.62
CA LYS A 196 3.90 13.63 -21.08
C LYS A 196 3.77 12.14 -21.35
N ARG A 197 3.05 11.77 -22.40
CA ARG A 197 2.73 10.39 -22.73
C ARG A 197 3.94 9.46 -22.76
N TYR A 198 5.06 9.90 -23.35
CA TYR A 198 6.30 9.14 -23.39
C TYR A 198 6.87 8.84 -21.99
N PHE A 199 6.96 9.85 -21.11
CA PHE A 199 7.42 9.65 -19.73
C PHE A 199 6.47 8.76 -18.93
N GLN A 200 5.17 8.93 -19.12
CA GLN A 200 4.15 8.09 -18.51
C GLN A 200 4.37 6.61 -18.87
N ILE A 201 4.60 6.30 -20.15
CA ILE A 201 4.85 4.94 -20.63
C ILE A 201 6.15 4.39 -20.03
N ILE A 202 7.24 5.17 -20.02
CA ILE A 202 8.51 4.73 -19.42
C ILE A 202 8.34 4.37 -17.95
N LEU A 203 7.71 5.26 -17.17
CA LEU A 203 7.50 5.02 -15.75
C LEU A 203 6.62 3.80 -15.50
N LEU A 204 5.56 3.61 -16.29
CA LEU A 204 4.73 2.41 -16.21
C LEU A 204 5.50 1.14 -16.55
N LEU A 205 6.31 1.14 -17.61
CA LEU A 205 7.13 -0.01 -17.98
C LEU A 205 8.15 -0.34 -16.88
N LEU A 206 8.79 0.68 -16.32
CA LEU A 206 9.70 0.53 -15.17
C LEU A 206 8.99 -0.14 -13.98
N GLY A 207 7.79 0.33 -13.64
CA GLY A 207 6.98 -0.26 -12.57
C GLY A 207 6.54 -1.70 -12.86
N LEU A 208 6.12 -2.00 -14.09
CA LEU A 208 5.71 -3.36 -14.49
C LEU A 208 6.89 -4.34 -14.43
N PHE A 209 8.08 -3.94 -14.88
CA PHE A 209 9.28 -4.75 -14.75
C PHE A 209 9.69 -4.96 -13.29
N ALA A 210 9.51 -3.95 -12.43
CA ALA A 210 9.76 -4.08 -11.01
C ALA A 210 8.74 -5.02 -10.32
N VAL A 211 7.45 -4.94 -10.63
CA VAL A 211 6.43 -5.88 -10.11
C VAL A 211 6.71 -7.32 -10.55
N TRP A 212 7.14 -7.52 -11.79
CA TRP A 212 7.60 -8.82 -12.28
C TRP A 212 8.82 -9.32 -11.49
N SER A 213 9.75 -8.42 -11.16
CA SER A 213 10.94 -8.72 -10.36
C SER A 213 10.60 -9.16 -8.92
N CYS A 214 9.57 -8.55 -8.31
CA CYS A 214 9.03 -8.97 -7.02
C CYS A 214 8.29 -10.31 -7.08
N ASN A 215 7.90 -10.79 -8.27
CA ASN A 215 7.14 -12.03 -8.47
C ASN A 215 5.86 -12.12 -7.60
N SER A 216 5.14 -11.01 -7.46
CA SER A 216 3.87 -10.96 -6.71
C SER A 216 2.70 -11.29 -7.63
N ARG A 217 2.25 -12.55 -7.59
CA ARG A 217 1.15 -13.03 -8.45
C ARG A 217 -0.14 -12.24 -8.26
N GLY A 218 -0.53 -11.93 -7.02
CA GLY A 218 -1.71 -11.11 -6.73
C GLY A 218 -1.62 -9.71 -7.34
N CYS A 219 -0.45 -9.07 -7.26
CA CYS A 219 -0.23 -7.77 -7.90
C CYS A 219 -0.31 -7.86 -9.43
N ILE A 220 0.33 -8.88 -10.03
CA ILE A 220 0.31 -9.11 -11.49
C ILE A 220 -1.13 -9.31 -11.98
N ALA A 221 -1.93 -10.13 -11.29
CA ALA A 221 -3.33 -10.38 -11.63
C ALA A 221 -4.17 -9.09 -11.59
N VAL A 222 -4.02 -8.28 -10.54
CA VAL A 222 -4.71 -6.99 -10.43
C VAL A 222 -4.27 -6.03 -11.53
N TRP A 223 -2.99 -5.98 -11.87
CA TRP A 223 -2.49 -5.13 -12.96
C TRP A 223 -2.97 -5.58 -14.34
N LEU A 224 -3.06 -6.88 -14.59
CA LEU A 224 -3.71 -7.39 -15.81
C LEU A 224 -5.17 -6.93 -15.88
N LEU A 225 -5.91 -6.99 -14.77
CA LEU A 225 -7.29 -6.52 -14.70
C LEU A 225 -7.38 -5.00 -14.92
N ILE A 226 -6.52 -4.20 -14.29
CA ILE A 226 -6.46 -2.74 -14.46
C ILE A 226 -6.15 -2.37 -15.92
N LEU A 227 -5.16 -3.00 -16.53
CA LEU A 227 -4.77 -2.73 -17.92
C LEU A 227 -5.86 -3.17 -18.90
N THR A 228 -6.46 -4.34 -18.69
CA THR A 228 -7.60 -4.81 -19.48
C THR A 228 -8.76 -3.83 -19.40
N TYR A 229 -9.09 -3.39 -18.19
CA TYR A 229 -10.10 -2.36 -17.97
C TYR A 229 -9.75 -1.06 -18.71
N ARG A 230 -8.52 -0.55 -18.55
CA ARG A 230 -8.08 0.71 -19.17
C ARG A 230 -8.04 0.66 -20.69
N LEU A 231 -7.72 -0.49 -21.29
CA LEU A 231 -7.58 -0.64 -22.75
C LEU A 231 -8.90 -0.96 -23.44
N PHE A 232 -9.74 -1.82 -22.86
CA PHE A 232 -10.93 -2.34 -23.54
C PHE A 232 -12.25 -1.81 -22.97
N PHE A 233 -12.31 -1.52 -21.67
CA PHE A 233 -13.55 -1.20 -20.96
C PHE A 233 -13.64 0.24 -20.47
N TYR A 234 -12.61 1.05 -20.73
CA TYR A 234 -12.55 2.41 -20.23
C TYR A 234 -13.68 3.26 -20.82
N LYS A 235 -14.47 3.90 -19.93
CA LYS A 235 -15.71 4.64 -20.28
C LYS A 235 -16.82 3.81 -20.91
N GLN A 236 -16.70 2.48 -20.93
CA GLN A 236 -17.81 1.61 -21.34
C GLN A 236 -18.87 1.55 -20.23
N ASN A 237 -20.11 1.26 -20.61
CA ASN A 237 -21.19 1.06 -19.66
C ASN A 237 -20.87 -0.16 -18.77
N VAL A 238 -21.09 -0.05 -17.46
CA VAL A 238 -20.85 -1.10 -16.47
C VAL A 238 -21.48 -2.43 -16.90
N TRP A 239 -22.69 -2.41 -17.47
CA TRP A 239 -23.34 -3.62 -17.99
C TRP A 239 -22.54 -4.30 -19.09
N LYS A 240 -21.92 -3.56 -20.01
CA LYS A 240 -21.06 -4.13 -21.06
C LYS A 240 -19.80 -4.75 -20.46
N VAL A 241 -19.25 -4.13 -19.41
CA VAL A 241 -18.09 -4.68 -18.67
C VAL A 241 -18.48 -5.96 -17.95
N LEU A 242 -19.60 -5.98 -17.24
CA LEU A 242 -20.10 -7.16 -16.52
C LEU A 242 -20.44 -8.30 -17.47
N ILE A 243 -21.10 -8.02 -18.60
CA ILE A 243 -21.40 -9.02 -19.63
C ILE A 243 -20.09 -9.57 -20.21
N ALA A 244 -19.13 -8.70 -20.53
CA ALA A 244 -17.84 -9.14 -21.05
C ALA A 244 -17.07 -9.98 -20.02
N LEU A 245 -17.07 -9.60 -18.74
CA LEU A 245 -16.47 -10.38 -17.66
C LEU A 245 -17.18 -11.72 -17.47
N PHE A 246 -18.50 -11.77 -17.58
CA PHE A 246 -19.27 -13.01 -17.54
C PHE A 246 -18.88 -13.94 -18.69
N PHE A 247 -18.82 -13.43 -19.93
CA PHE A 247 -18.35 -14.23 -21.06
C PHE A 247 -16.89 -14.65 -20.90
N LEU A 248 -16.02 -13.75 -20.43
CA LEU A 248 -14.62 -14.05 -20.15
C LEU A 248 -14.51 -15.18 -19.10
N TYR A 249 -15.30 -15.11 -18.03
CA TYR A 249 -15.37 -16.15 -17.00
C TYR A 249 -15.88 -17.50 -17.53
N MET A 250 -16.81 -17.50 -18.49
CA MET A 250 -17.30 -18.73 -19.12
C MET A 250 -16.31 -19.30 -20.15
N ILE A 251 -15.53 -18.43 -20.80
CA ILE A 251 -14.57 -18.80 -21.85
C ILE A 251 -13.22 -19.23 -21.25
N ILE A 252 -12.73 -18.53 -20.22
CA ILE A 252 -11.41 -18.75 -19.62
C ILE A 252 -11.18 -20.21 -19.20
N PRO A 253 -12.09 -20.88 -18.46
CA PRO A 253 -11.89 -22.27 -18.07
C PRO A 253 -11.68 -23.19 -19.28
N ASN A 254 -12.45 -22.97 -20.35
CA ASN A 254 -12.35 -23.76 -21.57
C ASN A 254 -11.06 -23.46 -22.35
N VAL A 255 -10.64 -22.20 -22.39
CA VAL A 255 -9.36 -21.80 -22.99
C VAL A 255 -8.18 -22.36 -22.20
N ILE A 256 -8.26 -22.37 -20.87
CA ILE A 256 -7.23 -22.96 -19.99
C ILE A 256 -7.09 -24.45 -20.30
N VAL A 257 -8.20 -25.20 -20.36
CA VAL A 257 -8.19 -26.63 -20.68
C VAL A 257 -7.60 -26.87 -22.08
N LEU A 258 -7.97 -26.06 -23.08
CA LEU A 258 -7.47 -26.19 -24.45
C LEU A 258 -5.98 -25.84 -24.58
N VAL A 259 -5.50 -24.85 -23.81
CA VAL A 259 -4.07 -24.49 -23.72
C VAL A 259 -3.28 -25.59 -23.01
N GLN A 260 -3.82 -26.19 -21.94
CA GLN A 260 -3.19 -27.32 -21.24
C GLN A 260 -3.07 -28.55 -22.17
N GLN A 261 -4.10 -28.84 -22.95
CA GLN A 261 -4.12 -29.99 -23.86
C GLN A 261 -3.24 -29.80 -25.10
N SER A 262 -3.07 -28.57 -25.58
CA SER A 262 -2.30 -28.27 -26.81
C SER A 262 -0.78 -28.19 -26.60
N GLY A 263 -0.29 -28.15 -25.36
CA GLY A 263 1.14 -28.05 -25.04
C GLY A 263 1.82 -26.73 -25.49
N LEU A 264 1.05 -25.81 -26.07
CA LEU A 264 1.53 -24.66 -26.85
C LEU A 264 2.22 -23.58 -25.99
N LEU A 265 2.03 -23.64 -24.67
CA LEU A 265 2.60 -22.70 -23.70
C LEU A 265 3.57 -23.34 -22.68
N GLY A 266 3.99 -24.59 -22.91
CA GLY A 266 5.23 -25.23 -22.42
C GLY A 266 5.56 -25.27 -20.91
N ARG A 267 4.82 -24.58 -20.05
CA ARG A 267 5.02 -24.51 -18.58
C ARG A 267 3.93 -23.74 -17.83
N PHE A 268 2.84 -23.34 -18.48
CA PHE A 268 1.63 -22.93 -17.77
C PHE A 268 0.85 -24.18 -17.34
N ASN A 269 1.41 -24.91 -16.37
CA ASN A 269 0.61 -25.84 -15.59
C ASN A 269 -0.34 -24.96 -14.77
N PHE A 270 -1.56 -24.73 -15.26
CA PHE A 270 -2.68 -24.25 -14.46
C PHE A 270 -3.15 -25.39 -13.54
N ASP A 271 -2.21 -25.91 -12.75
CA ASP A 271 -2.57 -26.73 -11.63
C ASP A 271 -3.15 -25.76 -10.60
N PHE A 272 -4.46 -25.79 -10.37
CA PHE A 272 -5.07 -24.95 -9.34
C PHE A 272 -4.64 -25.37 -7.93
N SER A 273 -3.87 -26.46 -7.80
CA SER A 273 -3.05 -26.79 -6.62
C SER A 273 -1.78 -25.95 -6.48
N ASP A 274 -1.57 -24.94 -7.34
CA ASP A 274 -0.47 -23.99 -7.24
C ASP A 274 -0.58 -23.24 -5.90
N SER A 275 0.40 -23.48 -5.03
CA SER A 275 0.41 -23.20 -3.59
C SER A 275 -0.11 -21.82 -3.18
N SER A 276 0.05 -20.78 -4.03
CA SER A 276 -0.40 -19.42 -3.72
C SER A 276 -1.91 -19.17 -3.88
N SER A 277 -2.61 -19.91 -4.72
CA SER A 277 -4.08 -19.80 -4.83
C SER A 277 -4.76 -20.58 -3.72
N GLU A 278 -4.22 -21.76 -3.43
CA GLU A 278 -4.64 -22.61 -2.31
C GLU A 278 -4.38 -21.94 -0.96
N THR A 279 -3.24 -21.27 -0.75
CA THR A 279 -2.98 -20.51 0.49
C THR A 279 -4.04 -19.43 0.72
N ARG A 280 -4.47 -18.71 -0.32
CA ARG A 280 -5.52 -17.68 -0.18
C ARG A 280 -6.87 -18.26 0.20
N LEU A 281 -7.26 -19.41 -0.34
CA LEU A 281 -8.49 -20.10 0.05
C LEU A 281 -8.39 -20.65 1.48
N THR A 282 -7.27 -21.29 1.79
CA THR A 282 -6.95 -21.79 3.13
C THR A 282 -7.00 -20.67 4.17
N ALA A 283 -6.59 -19.45 3.80
CA ALA A 283 -6.67 -18.30 4.71
C ALA A 283 -8.11 -17.94 5.10
N PHE A 284 -9.07 -18.06 4.18
CA PHE A 284 -10.49 -17.87 4.49
C PHE A 284 -11.00 -18.99 5.40
N GLU A 285 -10.69 -20.24 5.08
CA GLU A 285 -11.12 -21.40 5.88
C GLU A 285 -10.59 -21.32 7.32
N LEU A 286 -9.30 -21.04 7.49
CA LEU A 286 -8.68 -20.89 8.81
C LEU A 286 -9.31 -19.75 9.60
N PHE A 287 -9.60 -18.61 8.97
CA PHE A 287 -10.24 -17.49 9.63
C PHE A 287 -11.63 -17.86 10.17
N PHE A 288 -12.45 -18.59 9.40
CA PHE A 288 -13.81 -18.95 9.80
C PHE A 288 -13.89 -20.15 10.75
N ILE A 289 -12.90 -21.05 10.73
CA ILE A 289 -12.81 -22.17 11.67
C ILE A 289 -12.23 -21.74 13.03
N TYR A 290 -11.54 -20.60 13.08
CA TYR A 290 -10.97 -20.08 14.32
C TYR A 290 -12.05 -19.96 15.42
N PRO A 291 -11.79 -20.40 16.66
CA PRO A 291 -12.78 -20.43 17.73
C PRO A 291 -12.99 -19.03 18.35
N TRP A 292 -13.67 -18.16 17.61
CA TRP A 292 -13.94 -16.78 18.02
C TRP A 292 -14.76 -16.68 19.31
N LYS A 293 -14.24 -15.95 20.31
CA LYS A 293 -15.02 -15.52 21.47
C LYS A 293 -15.72 -14.20 21.17
N THR A 294 -16.75 -13.87 21.95
CA THR A 294 -17.48 -12.59 21.84
C THR A 294 -16.53 -11.39 21.97
N GLU A 295 -15.55 -11.47 22.87
CA GLU A 295 -14.53 -10.42 23.06
C GLU A 295 -13.66 -10.24 21.81
N ASP A 296 -13.22 -11.35 21.20
CA ASP A 296 -12.40 -11.35 19.97
C ASP A 296 -13.16 -10.73 18.79
N ILE A 297 -14.47 -10.95 18.71
CA ILE A 297 -15.32 -10.37 17.66
C ILE A 297 -15.40 -8.84 17.79
N VAL A 298 -15.47 -8.33 19.02
CA VAL A 298 -15.66 -6.89 19.26
C VAL A 298 -14.33 -6.14 19.22
N TYR A 299 -13.32 -6.65 19.94
CA TYR A 299 -12.05 -5.95 20.19
C TYR A 299 -10.84 -6.61 19.54
N GLY A 300 -10.98 -7.80 18.96
CA GLY A 300 -9.88 -8.49 18.27
C GLY A 300 -8.97 -9.26 19.20
N LEU A 301 -8.12 -10.08 18.57
CA LEU A 301 -7.16 -10.93 19.27
C LEU A 301 -5.97 -10.14 19.81
N GLY A 302 -5.69 -8.96 19.26
CA GLY A 302 -4.40 -8.28 19.49
C GLY A 302 -3.19 -9.03 18.90
N ASP A 303 -3.47 -10.08 18.13
CA ASP A 303 -2.52 -11.01 17.51
C ASP A 303 -2.98 -11.36 16.08
N TRP A 304 -2.08 -11.96 15.31
CA TRP A 304 -2.30 -12.46 13.98
C TRP A 304 -2.77 -13.90 14.01
N ILE A 305 -3.53 -14.29 12.98
CA ILE A 305 -3.78 -15.71 12.71
C ILE A 305 -2.64 -16.22 11.82
N TYR A 306 -2.07 -17.36 12.22
CA TYR A 306 -0.97 -18.03 11.54
C TYR A 306 -1.44 -19.33 10.90
N TYR A 307 -0.79 -19.75 9.81
CA TYR A 307 -1.02 -21.10 9.30
C TYR A 307 -0.48 -22.13 10.31
N PRO A 308 -1.18 -23.26 10.51
CA PRO A 308 -0.80 -24.27 11.49
C PRO A 308 0.66 -24.70 11.35
N PHE A 309 1.39 -24.74 12.48
CA PHE A 309 2.80 -25.14 12.55
C PHE A 309 3.78 -24.24 11.78
N THR A 310 3.39 -22.99 11.47
CA THR A 310 4.26 -22.03 10.81
C THR A 310 4.19 -20.65 11.47
N GLU A 311 5.18 -19.79 11.21
CA GLU A 311 5.16 -18.37 11.56
C GLU A 311 4.57 -17.50 10.43
N ILE A 312 3.93 -18.12 9.43
CA ILE A 312 3.37 -17.43 8.27
C ILE A 312 1.97 -16.93 8.60
N ARG A 313 1.74 -15.63 8.43
CA ARG A 313 0.44 -14.98 8.65
C ARG A 313 -0.49 -15.25 7.47
N LEU A 314 -1.80 -15.18 7.71
CA LEU A 314 -2.81 -15.33 6.65
C LEU A 314 -2.52 -14.43 5.43
N GLU A 315 -2.62 -14.97 4.21
CA GLU A 315 -2.37 -14.20 2.97
C GLU A 315 -3.60 -13.38 2.53
N ASN A 316 -4.25 -12.69 3.47
CA ASN A 316 -5.40 -11.82 3.22
C ASN A 316 -5.42 -10.64 4.21
N GLY A 317 -5.23 -9.44 3.68
CA GLY A 317 -5.08 -8.22 4.47
C GLY A 317 -6.35 -7.82 5.22
N PHE A 318 -7.54 -8.06 4.64
CA PHE A 318 -8.79 -7.77 5.33
C PHE A 318 -8.99 -8.72 6.51
N LEU A 319 -8.83 -10.03 6.29
CA LEU A 319 -9.00 -11.02 7.35
C LEU A 319 -8.02 -10.80 8.51
N LEU A 320 -6.76 -10.48 8.22
CA LEU A 320 -5.80 -10.15 9.26
C LEU A 320 -6.12 -8.84 10.00
N ASN A 321 -6.64 -7.83 9.29
CA ASN A 321 -7.03 -6.58 9.94
C ASN A 321 -8.23 -6.81 10.87
N LEU A 322 -9.17 -7.68 10.49
CA LEU A 322 -10.30 -8.10 11.32
C LEU A 322 -9.86 -9.00 12.49
N SER A 323 -8.84 -9.85 12.31
CA SER A 323 -8.35 -10.68 13.41
C SER A 323 -7.66 -9.85 14.49
N TYR A 324 -6.83 -8.89 14.08
CA TYR A 324 -6.08 -8.07 15.01
C TYR A 324 -6.95 -7.05 15.74
N TRP A 325 -7.77 -6.29 15.01
CA TRP A 325 -8.60 -5.21 15.57
C TRP A 325 -10.02 -5.66 15.92
N GLY A 326 -10.38 -6.91 15.67
CA GLY A 326 -11.74 -7.40 15.85
C GLY A 326 -12.62 -7.07 14.66
N TRP A 327 -13.74 -7.78 14.56
CA TRP A 327 -14.62 -7.68 13.40
C TRP A 327 -15.27 -6.30 13.32
N ILE A 328 -15.65 -5.72 14.47
CA ILE A 328 -16.31 -4.41 14.52
C ILE A 328 -15.29 -3.29 14.25
N VAL A 329 -14.28 -3.15 15.11
CA VAL A 329 -13.31 -2.05 14.98
C VAL A 329 -12.46 -2.22 13.72
N GLY A 330 -12.06 -3.43 13.36
CA GLY A 330 -11.37 -3.72 12.10
C GLY A 330 -12.20 -3.37 10.86
N SER A 331 -13.52 -3.58 10.88
CA SER A 331 -14.41 -3.15 9.80
C SER A 331 -14.51 -1.63 9.72
N ILE A 332 -14.68 -0.94 10.84
CA ILE A 332 -14.70 0.52 10.90
C ILE A 332 -13.39 1.09 10.37
N LYS A 333 -12.25 0.56 10.85
CA LYS A 333 -10.90 0.93 10.40
C LYS A 333 -10.76 0.77 8.89
N SER A 334 -11.02 -0.43 8.38
CA SER A 334 -10.88 -0.73 6.94
C SER A 334 -11.78 0.16 6.08
N PHE A 335 -13.05 0.31 6.48
CA PHE A 335 -14.01 1.16 5.77
C PHE A 335 -13.58 2.62 5.76
N ALA A 336 -13.17 3.17 6.90
CA ALA A 336 -12.74 4.55 7.00
C ALA A 336 -11.49 4.85 6.17
N GLU A 337 -10.53 3.91 6.10
CA GLU A 337 -9.34 4.05 5.26
C GLU A 337 -9.67 4.01 3.77
N ILE A 338 -10.55 3.10 3.34
CA ILE A 338 -11.04 3.04 1.95
C ILE A 338 -11.84 4.30 1.60
N TYR A 339 -12.71 4.76 2.51
CA TYR A 339 -13.48 5.98 2.35
C TYR A 339 -12.57 7.22 2.26
N LEU A 340 -11.58 7.34 3.14
CA LEU A 340 -10.62 8.44 3.11
C LEU A 340 -9.84 8.46 1.80
N THR A 341 -9.26 7.32 1.41
CA THR A 341 -8.48 7.21 0.16
C THR A 341 -9.35 7.56 -1.05
N TYR A 342 -10.58 7.05 -1.14
CA TYR A 342 -11.54 7.41 -2.19
C TYR A 342 -11.87 8.92 -2.20
N ASN A 343 -12.10 9.50 -1.03
CA ASN A 343 -12.40 10.92 -0.86
C ASN A 343 -11.24 11.84 -1.24
N CYS A 344 -10.00 11.40 -1.10
CA CYS A 344 -8.81 12.11 -1.57
C CYS A 344 -8.71 12.12 -3.11
N LEU A 345 -9.51 11.31 -3.82
CA LEU A 345 -9.53 11.26 -5.28
C LEU A 345 -10.63 12.13 -5.90
N SER A 346 -11.19 13.11 -5.16
CA SER A 346 -12.36 13.91 -5.60
C SER A 346 -12.21 14.53 -7.00
N PHE A 347 -10.99 14.87 -7.43
CA PHE A 347 -10.68 15.46 -8.74
C PHE A 347 -10.58 14.45 -9.90
N TYR A 348 -10.50 13.16 -9.59
CA TYR A 348 -10.44 12.11 -10.60
C TYR A 348 -11.83 11.71 -11.07
N SER A 349 -11.93 11.36 -12.36
CA SER A 349 -13.15 10.75 -12.90
C SER A 349 -13.43 9.42 -12.18
N PHE A 350 -14.71 9.02 -12.12
CA PHE A 350 -15.08 7.73 -11.52
C PHE A 350 -14.27 6.55 -12.08
N ASN A 351 -14.01 6.55 -13.38
CA ASN A 351 -13.24 5.50 -14.04
C ASN A 351 -11.76 5.49 -13.62
N ASP A 352 -11.16 6.66 -13.39
CA ASP A 352 -9.78 6.78 -12.90
C ASP A 352 -9.70 6.43 -11.40
N LYS A 353 -10.75 6.76 -10.62
CA LYS A 353 -10.86 6.33 -9.22
C LYS A 353 -10.83 4.81 -9.10
N ILE A 354 -11.57 4.08 -9.94
CA ILE A 354 -11.54 2.62 -9.96
C ILE A 354 -10.11 2.09 -10.15
N ILE A 355 -9.37 2.65 -11.11
CA ILE A 355 -7.99 2.25 -11.38
C ILE A 355 -7.09 2.46 -10.15
N ILE A 356 -7.13 3.65 -9.55
CA ILE A 356 -6.32 3.97 -8.38
C ILE A 356 -6.72 3.10 -7.18
N MET A 357 -8.01 2.92 -6.93
CA MET A 357 -8.51 2.12 -5.81
C MET A 357 -8.15 0.64 -5.95
N LEU A 358 -8.21 0.07 -7.16
CA LEU A 358 -7.73 -1.30 -7.42
C LEU A 358 -6.23 -1.42 -7.21
N ALA A 359 -5.45 -0.42 -7.66
CA ALA A 359 -4.00 -0.42 -7.49
C ALA A 359 -3.56 -0.38 -6.01
N ILE A 360 -4.33 0.28 -5.15
CA ILE A 360 -4.09 0.36 -3.70
C ILE A 360 -4.69 -0.86 -2.99
N TRP A 361 -6.02 -0.97 -2.98
CA TRP A 361 -6.77 -1.90 -2.12
C TRP A 361 -6.94 -3.28 -2.76
N GLY A 362 -7.03 -3.36 -4.10
CA GLY A 362 -7.07 -4.63 -4.80
C GLY A 362 -5.79 -5.43 -4.58
N VAL A 363 -4.63 -4.78 -4.69
CA VAL A 363 -3.34 -5.43 -4.40
C VAL A 363 -3.13 -5.66 -2.91
N ALA A 364 -3.53 -4.72 -2.05
CA ALA A 364 -3.38 -4.87 -0.60
C ALA A 364 -4.22 -6.01 -0.01
N SER A 365 -5.40 -6.28 -0.56
CA SER A 365 -6.33 -7.31 -0.06
C SER A 365 -5.92 -8.74 -0.44
N LEU A 366 -5.31 -8.92 -1.61
CA LEU A 366 -4.78 -10.22 -2.06
C LEU A 366 -3.44 -10.62 -1.42
N ASN A 367 -2.93 -9.79 -0.51
CA ASN A 367 -1.72 -9.98 0.29
C ASN A 367 -2.02 -9.56 1.73
N ASN A 368 -1.06 -9.69 2.65
CA ASN A 368 -1.18 -9.29 4.06
C ASN A 368 -0.91 -7.78 4.31
N ASN A 369 -1.04 -6.92 3.31
CA ASN A 369 -0.46 -5.58 3.37
C ASN A 369 -1.33 -4.54 4.11
N MET A 370 -2.63 -4.81 4.30
CA MET A 370 -3.56 -3.88 4.94
C MET A 370 -3.30 -3.68 6.44
N THR A 371 -2.56 -4.59 7.06
CA THR A 371 -2.18 -4.51 8.48
C THR A 371 -1.00 -3.58 8.73
N TYR A 372 -0.35 -3.10 7.66
CA TYR A 372 0.84 -2.25 7.76
C TYR A 372 0.51 -0.81 7.38
N ILE A 373 0.93 0.12 8.24
CA ILE A 373 0.76 1.57 8.03
C ILE A 373 1.36 2.07 6.70
N MET A 374 2.38 1.35 6.20
CA MET A 374 3.06 1.56 4.94
C MET A 374 2.10 1.83 3.77
N LEU A 375 0.98 1.11 3.69
CA LEU A 375 0.00 1.28 2.61
C LEU A 375 -0.49 2.73 2.49
N LEU A 376 -0.94 3.30 3.61
CA LEU A 376 -1.42 4.68 3.67
C LEU A 376 -0.28 5.69 3.56
N SER A 377 0.91 5.35 4.04
CA SER A 377 2.10 6.21 3.92
C SER A 377 2.50 6.44 2.46
N PHE A 378 2.55 5.38 1.67
CA PHE A 378 2.89 5.49 0.25
C PHE A 378 1.71 5.95 -0.61
N PHE A 379 0.46 5.70 -0.19
CA PHE A 379 -0.70 6.38 -0.75
C PHE A 379 -0.58 7.89 -0.60
N LEU A 380 -0.29 8.41 0.61
CA LEU A 380 -0.12 9.85 0.83
C LEU A 380 0.95 10.41 -0.10
N LEU A 381 2.10 9.73 -0.19
CA LEU A 381 3.22 10.16 -1.02
C LEU A 381 2.85 10.19 -2.52
N ALA A 382 2.21 9.13 -3.03
CA ALA A 382 1.79 9.04 -4.43
C ALA A 382 0.67 10.03 -4.76
N ASN A 383 -0.27 10.25 -3.83
CA ASN A 383 -1.32 11.26 -3.95
C ASN A 383 -0.69 12.65 -4.06
N ILE A 384 0.23 13.01 -3.15
CA ILE A 384 0.94 14.29 -3.23
C ILE A 384 1.74 14.42 -4.53
N PHE A 385 2.35 13.32 -5.01
CA PHE A 385 3.16 13.33 -6.22
C PHE A 385 2.35 13.69 -7.49
N LEU A 386 1.12 13.17 -7.62
CA LEU A 386 0.37 13.21 -8.89
C LEU A 386 -1.01 13.90 -8.82
N ASN A 387 -1.54 14.19 -7.62
CA ASN A 387 -2.85 14.84 -7.36
C ASN A 387 -2.77 16.36 -7.14
N THR A 388 -1.76 17.05 -7.69
CA THR A 388 -1.46 18.48 -7.43
C THR A 388 -2.42 19.50 -8.06
N GLU A 389 -3.74 19.26 -8.14
CA GLU A 389 -4.70 20.38 -8.39
C GLU A 389 -4.80 21.31 -7.17
N ASN A 390 -4.60 20.80 -5.96
CA ASN A 390 -4.60 21.61 -4.72
C ASN A 390 -3.23 22.20 -4.33
N HIS A 391 -2.12 21.68 -4.85
CA HIS A 391 -0.78 22.06 -4.39
C HIS A 391 -0.07 22.92 -5.43
N CYS A 392 -0.19 24.25 -5.26
CA CYS A 392 0.58 25.32 -5.88
C CYS A 392 1.40 24.96 -7.14
N GLY A 393 0.87 25.32 -8.32
CA GLY A 393 1.62 26.00 -9.39
C GLY A 393 2.81 25.31 -10.07
N MET A 394 3.29 24.15 -9.60
CA MET A 394 4.33 23.40 -10.27
C MET A 394 3.70 22.53 -11.34
N LYS A 395 3.59 23.07 -12.56
CA LYS A 395 3.56 22.22 -13.75
C LYS A 395 4.75 21.27 -13.63
N ILE A 396 4.54 19.96 -13.80
CA ILE A 396 5.60 18.92 -13.80
C ILE A 396 6.79 19.32 -14.71
N LYS A 397 6.60 20.24 -15.67
CA LYS A 397 7.66 20.96 -16.39
C LYS A 397 8.82 21.46 -15.50
N ASN A 398 8.59 21.82 -14.24
CA ASN A 398 9.63 22.33 -13.34
C ASN A 398 10.44 21.24 -12.63
N ILE A 399 9.92 20.00 -12.49
CA ILE A 399 10.74 18.85 -12.07
C ILE A 399 11.72 18.48 -13.21
N PHE A 400 11.32 18.70 -14.46
CA PHE A 400 12.15 18.51 -15.65
C PHE A 400 13.04 19.71 -16.02
N PHE A 401 13.13 20.76 -15.19
CA PHE A 401 14.20 21.76 -15.34
C PHE A 401 15.59 21.13 -15.05
N LEU A 402 15.64 19.93 -14.46
CA LEU A 402 16.84 19.10 -14.35
C LEU A 402 17.28 18.42 -15.66
N PHE A 403 16.47 18.48 -16.73
CA PHE A 403 16.79 17.87 -18.03
C PHE A 403 16.66 18.85 -19.21
N LYS A 404 16.70 20.16 -18.94
CA LYS A 404 16.73 21.19 -19.98
C LYS A 404 18.02 22.02 -19.86
N LYS A 405 19.02 21.58 -20.63
CA LYS A 405 20.33 22.18 -20.94
C LYS A 405 21.08 22.85 -19.79
#